data_AF-A0A7C1AHC9-F1
#
_entry.id   AF-A0A7C1AHC9-F1
#
_cell.length_a   1.000
_cell.length_b   1.000
_cell.length_c   1.000
_cell.angle_alpha   90.00
_cell.angle_beta   90.00
_cell.angle_gamma   90.00
#
_symmetry.space_group_name_H-M   'P 1'
#
loop_
_entity.id
_entity.type
_entity.pdbx_description
1 polymer ?
#
loop_
_entity_poly.entity_id
_entity_poly.type
_entity_poly.pdbx_seq_one_letter_code
_entity_poly.pdbx_strand_id
1 'polypeptide(L)'
;MKKLPIGIQSFIEIRTENYYYVDKTPFVKMLVDSGKYYFLSRPRRFGKSLFLDTIKQAFLARKDLFKGLYLENNWDWSSPHPVIHI
;
A
#
# COMPACT_ATOMS: atom_id res chain seq x y z
N MET A 1 -2.13 -3.11 22.76
CA MET A 1 -0.84 -3.37 22.06
C MET A 1 -1.19 -3.96 20.70
N LYS A 2 -0.71 -3.40 19.57
CA LYS A 2 -1.06 -3.93 18.24
C LYS A 2 -0.28 -5.23 17.96
N LYS A 3 -0.87 -6.15 17.20
CA LYS A 3 -0.20 -7.41 16.80
C LYS A 3 0.80 -7.14 15.67
N LEU A 4 1.88 -7.91 15.61
CA LEU A 4 2.79 -7.89 14.46
C LEU A 4 2.16 -8.68 13.30
N PRO A 5 2.20 -8.17 12.05
CA PRO A 5 1.59 -8.83 10.90
C PRO A 5 2.49 -9.95 10.34
N ILE A 6 2.79 -10.96 11.14
CA ILE A 6 3.68 -12.05 10.75
C ILE A 6 2.98 -12.94 9.72
N GLY A 7 3.54 -13.02 8.51
CA GLY A 7 2.97 -13.83 7.42
C GLY A 7 1.80 -13.18 6.68
N ILE A 8 1.28 -12.05 7.17
CA ILE A 8 0.18 -11.32 6.55
C ILE A 8 0.73 -10.41 5.44
N GLN A 9 0.15 -10.54 4.25
CA GLN A 9 0.53 -9.73 3.07
C GLN A 9 -0.63 -8.86 2.57
N SER A 10 -1.81 -8.99 3.16
CA SER A 10 -2.99 -8.19 2.85
C SER A 10 -2.93 -6.85 3.59
N PHE A 11 -2.89 -5.76 2.83
CA PHE A 11 -3.00 -4.42 3.39
C PHE A 11 -4.36 -4.23 4.05
N ILE A 12 -5.44 -4.73 3.43
CA ILE A 12 -6.79 -4.66 4.00
C ILE A 12 -6.80 -5.28 5.40
N GLU A 13 -6.34 -6.52 5.53
CA GLU A 13 -6.33 -7.26 6.80
C GLU A 13 -5.51 -6.53 7.87
N ILE A 14 -4.32 -6.03 7.50
CA ILE A 14 -3.48 -5.24 8.41
C ILE A 14 -4.22 -4.01 8.95
N ARG A 15 -4.97 -3.33 8.09
CA ARG A 15 -5.68 -2.10 8.43
C ARG A 15 -6.97 -2.37 9.21
N THR A 16 -7.75 -3.37 8.83
CA THR A 16 -9.04 -3.71 9.46
C THR A 16 -8.87 -4.44 10.79
N GLU A 17 -7.86 -5.31 10.92
CA GLU A 17 -7.60 -6.07 12.16
C GLU A 17 -6.62 -5.35 13.10
N ASN A 18 -6.27 -4.09 12.80
CA ASN A 18 -5.44 -3.22 13.65
C ASN A 18 -4.06 -3.82 13.98
N TYR A 19 -3.40 -4.44 12.99
CA TYR A 19 -1.99 -4.83 13.09
C TYR A 19 -1.07 -3.62 13.06
N TYR A 20 0.18 -3.81 13.47
CA TYR A 20 1.25 -2.84 13.20
C TYR A 20 1.51 -2.73 11.70
N TYR A 21 1.47 -1.50 11.19
CA TYR A 21 1.86 -1.16 9.83
C TYR A 21 2.87 -0.02 9.87
N VAL A 22 4.01 -0.20 9.21
CA VAL A 22 4.99 0.87 9.01
C VAL A 22 4.59 1.60 7.74
N ASP A 23 4.34 2.90 7.86
CA ASP A 23 3.86 3.70 6.74
C ASP A 23 4.92 3.79 5.62
N LYS A 24 4.64 3.12 4.51
CA LYS A 24 5.42 3.18 3.26
C LYS A 24 4.69 3.91 2.15
N THR A 25 3.53 4.49 2.45
CA THR A 25 2.67 5.15 1.48
C THR A 25 3.29 6.42 0.83
N PRO A 26 4.27 7.14 1.42
CA PRO A 26 5.01 8.18 0.69
C PRO A 26 5.70 7.67 -0.57
N PHE A 27 6.22 6.44 -0.53
CA PHE A 27 6.86 5.84 -1.70
C PHE A 27 5.87 5.62 -2.83
N VAL A 28 4.60 5.31 -2.54
CA VAL A 28 3.57 5.16 -3.58
C VAL A 28 3.39 6.45 -4.35
N LYS A 29 3.29 7.60 -3.65
CA LYS A 29 3.18 8.91 -4.30
C LYS A 29 4.39 9.22 -5.17
N MET A 30 5.59 9.02 -4.63
CA MET A 30 6.84 9.22 -5.35
C MET A 30 6.91 8.35 -6.62
N LEU A 31 6.47 7.09 -6.55
CA LEU A 31 6.48 6.18 -7.71
C LEU A 31 5.50 6.65 -8.81
N VAL A 32 4.33 7.14 -8.43
CA VAL A 32 3.34 7.63 -9.41
C VAL A 32 3.81 8.90 -10.10
N ASP A 33 4.51 9.78 -9.38
CA ASP A 33 4.95 11.06 -9.91
C ASP A 33 6.20 10.98 -10.79
N SER A 34 7.06 9.97 -10.60
CA SER A 34 8.44 10.00 -11.12
C SER A 34 8.77 9.01 -12.24
N GLY A 35 7.94 8.01 -12.56
CA GLY A 35 8.44 6.92 -13.40
C GLY A 35 7.42 6.19 -14.27
N LYS A 36 7.98 5.55 -15.31
CA LYS A 36 7.27 4.66 -16.23
C LYS A 36 7.38 3.18 -15.83
N TYR A 37 8.54 2.75 -15.34
CA TYR A 37 8.81 1.34 -15.01
C TYR A 37 9.63 1.23 -13.73
N TYR A 38 9.22 0.34 -12.83
CA TYR A 38 9.91 0.07 -11.57
C TYR A 38 10.21 -1.41 -11.41
N PHE A 39 11.45 -1.71 -11.04
CA PHE A 39 11.88 -3.05 -10.67
C PHE A 39 11.97 -3.18 -9.15
N LEU A 40 11.12 -4.01 -8.56
CA LEU A 40 11.24 -4.40 -7.16
C LEU A 40 12.25 -5.54 -7.04
N SER A 41 13.45 -5.23 -6.56
CA SER A 41 14.55 -6.19 -6.39
C SER A 41 14.14 -7.43 -5.58
N ARG A 42 14.88 -8.54 -5.66
CA ARG A 42 14.49 -9.85 -5.06
C ARG A 42 15.03 -10.21 -3.66
N PRO A 43 15.22 -9.31 -2.66
CA PRO A 43 15.46 -9.79 -1.29
C PRO A 43 14.22 -10.48 -0.71
N ARG A 44 14.40 -11.69 -0.18
CA ARG A 44 13.34 -12.49 0.44
C ARG A 44 12.80 -11.77 1.69
N ARG A 45 11.48 -11.85 1.92
CA ARG A 45 10.79 -11.27 3.10
C ARG A 45 10.93 -9.76 3.29
N PHE A 46 11.22 -9.00 2.22
CA PHE A 46 11.35 -7.54 2.29
C PHE A 46 10.02 -6.76 2.21
N GLY A 47 8.87 -7.45 2.35
CA GLY A 47 7.54 -6.81 2.35
C GLY A 47 7.07 -6.30 0.98
N LYS A 48 7.60 -6.83 -0.13
CA LYS A 48 7.19 -6.44 -1.49
C LYS A 48 5.72 -6.76 -1.78
N SER A 49 5.25 -7.96 -1.43
CA SER A 49 3.86 -8.35 -1.65
C SER A 49 2.90 -7.40 -0.94
N LEU A 50 3.17 -7.09 0.33
CA LEU A 50 2.38 -6.12 1.10
C LEU A 50 2.40 -4.72 0.46
N PHE A 51 3.55 -4.29 -0.04
CA PHE A 51 3.66 -2.99 -0.71
C PHE A 51 2.88 -2.95 -2.03
N LEU A 52 2.92 -4.03 -2.83
CA LEU A 52 2.11 -4.15 -4.05
C LEU A 52 0.61 -4.16 -3.73
N ASP A 53 0.18 -4.84 -2.68
CA ASP A 53 -1.23 -4.78 -2.26
C ASP A 53 -1.60 -3.38 -1.76
N THR A 54 -0.70 -2.69 -1.06
CA THR A 54 -0.90 -1.27 -0.67
C THR A 54 -1.10 -0.38 -1.91
N ILE A 55 -0.26 -0.54 -2.94
CA ILE A 55 -0.40 0.19 -4.22
C ILE A 55 -1.77 -0.13 -4.84
N LYS A 56 -2.13 -1.41 -4.94
CA LYS A 56 -3.44 -1.83 -5.45
C LYS A 56 -4.59 -1.12 -4.74
N GLN A 57 -4.59 -1.07 -3.41
CA GLN A 57 -5.65 -0.39 -2.66
C GLN A 57 -5.68 1.12 -2.88
N ALA A 58 -4.52 1.77 -3.07
CA ALA A 58 -4.46 3.20 -3.39
C ALA A 58 -5.10 3.50 -4.76
N PHE A 59 -4.74 2.71 -5.79
CA PHE A 59 -5.30 2.86 -7.14
C PHE A 59 -6.80 2.50 -7.21
N LEU A 60 -7.29 1.60 -6.36
CA LEU A 60 -8.72 1.33 -6.19
C LEU A 60 -9.47 2.41 -5.38
N ALA A 61 -8.81 3.52 -5.04
CA ALA A 61 -9.35 4.63 -4.27
C ALA A 61 -9.96 4.25 -2.90
N ARG A 62 -9.41 3.23 -2.23
CA ARG A 62 -9.87 2.73 -0.91
C ARG A 62 -9.40 3.62 0.24
N LYS A 63 -9.81 4.89 0.25
CA LYS A 63 -9.37 5.93 1.21
C LYS A 63 -9.49 5.50 2.68
N ASP A 64 -10.51 4.71 3.00
CA ASP A 64 -10.78 4.16 4.34
C ASP A 64 -9.55 3.45 4.95
N LEU A 65 -8.80 2.72 4.12
CA LEU A 65 -7.62 1.96 4.54
C LEU A 65 -6.43 2.86 4.86
N PHE A 66 -6.39 4.08 4.32
CA PHE A 66 -5.24 4.98 4.41
C PHE A 66 -5.33 5.99 5.56
N LYS A 67 -6.39 5.96 6.38
CA LYS A 67 -6.55 6.86 7.53
C LYS A 67 -5.32 6.89 8.45
N GLY A 68 -4.77 8.07 8.69
CA GLY A 68 -3.56 8.30 9.49
C GLY A 68 -2.25 7.90 8.79
N LEU A 69 -2.27 7.61 7.49
CA LEU A 69 -1.08 7.38 6.65
C LEU A 69 -0.85 8.58 5.72
N TYR A 70 0.37 8.72 5.20
CA TYR A 70 0.74 9.82 4.33
C TYR A 70 -0.18 9.99 3.13
N LEU A 71 -0.58 8.91 2.44
CA LEU A 71 -1.45 9.02 1.25
C LEU A 71 -2.85 9.55 1.56
N GLU A 72 -3.34 9.51 2.81
CA GLU A 72 -4.69 10.01 3.15
C GLU A 72 -4.94 11.43 2.61
N ASN A 73 -3.91 12.28 2.70
CA ASN A 73 -3.95 13.69 2.31
C ASN A 73 -3.14 13.99 1.04
N ASN A 74 -2.42 13.02 0.49
CA ASN A 74 -1.48 13.21 -0.62
C ASN A 74 -1.82 12.34 -1.84
N TRP A 75 -3.10 11.96 -1.98
CA TRP A 75 -3.61 11.15 -3.08
C TRP A 75 -4.95 11.69 -3.58
N ASP A 76 -5.21 11.56 -4.88
CA ASP A 76 -6.51 11.88 -5.45
C ASP A 76 -7.45 10.67 -5.30
N TRP A 77 -8.30 10.72 -4.29
CA TRP A 77 -9.28 9.67 -3.99
C TRP A 77 -10.53 9.73 -4.87
N SER A 78 -10.69 10.76 -5.71
CA SER A 78 -11.84 10.89 -6.61
C SER A 78 -11.69 10.09 -7.91
N SER A 79 -10.46 9.66 -8.21
CA SER A 79 -10.10 8.95 -9.44
C SER A 79 -9.74 7.47 -9.16
N PRO A 80 -10.71 6.54 -9.14
CA PRO A 80 -10.40 5.11 -9.11
C PRO A 80 -9.83 4.65 -10.45
N HIS A 81 -8.83 3.78 -10.40
CA HIS A 81 -8.19 3.18 -11.57
C HIS A 81 -8.43 1.66 -11.62
N PRO A 82 -8.62 1.06 -12.80
CA PRO A 82 -8.68 -0.39 -12.93
C PRO A 82 -7.31 -1.00 -12.58
N VAL A 83 -7.29 -1.96 -11.66
CA VAL A 83 -6.08 -2.69 -11.27
C VAL A 83 -6.14 -4.12 -11.80
N ILE A 84 -5.17 -4.48 -12.63
CA ILE A 84 -4.99 -5.85 -13.12
C ILE A 84 -4.03 -6.57 -12.18
N HIS A 85 -4.46 -7.69 -11.62
CA HIS A 85 -3.67 -8.54 -10.74
C HIS A 85 -3.81 -9.98 -11.24
N ILE A 86 -2.68 -10.57 -11.69
CA ILE A 86 -2.59 -11.89 -12.33
C ILE A 86 -1.74 -12.79 -11.45
#